data_AF-B3R929-F1
#
_entry.id   AF-B3R929-F1
#
_cell.length_a   1.000
_cell.length_b   1.000
_cell.length_c   1.000
_cell.angle_alpha   90.00
_cell.angle_beta   90.00
_cell.angle_gamma   90.00
#
_symmetry.space_group_name_H-M   'P 1'
#
loop_
_entity.id
_entity.type
_entity.pdbx_description
1 polymer ?
#
loop_
_entity_poly.entity_id
_entity_poly.type
_entity_poly.pdbx_seq_one_letter_code
_entity_poly.pdbx_strand_id
1 'polypeptide(L)' 'MPNIVKFILQGPLCGRWYATPVFDDGSKGGVTGFDSFASMEAHTARFPAAALVYMGPHAASCRVSRYGARANLPA' A
#
# COMPACT_ATOMS: atom_id res chain seq x y z
N MET A 1 -12.93 6.03 -20.17
CA MET A 1 -12.54 5.48 -18.85
C MET A 1 -11.75 6.56 -18.14
N PRO A 2 -12.06 6.89 -16.88
CA PRO A 2 -11.33 7.91 -16.15
C PRO A 2 -9.85 7.53 -16.02
N ASN A 3 -8.95 8.49 -16.26
CA ASN A 3 -7.51 8.22 -16.23
C ASN A 3 -7.00 8.21 -14.79
N ILE A 4 -6.18 7.22 -14.44
CA ILE A 4 -5.53 7.20 -13.12
C ILE A 4 -4.41 8.23 -13.12
N VAL A 5 -4.51 9.23 -12.23
CA VAL A 5 -3.53 10.32 -12.12
C VAL A 5 -2.60 10.14 -10.93
N LYS A 6 -3.00 9.36 -9.91
CA LYS A 6 -2.13 9.00 -8.78
C LYS A 6 -2.57 7.71 -8.09
N PHE A 7 -1.63 7.07 -7.41
CA PHE A 7 -1.90 6.04 -6.42
C PHE A 7 -1.61 6.56 -5.02
N ILE A 8 -2.55 6.30 -4.11
CA ILE A 8 -2.30 6.44 -2.68
C ILE A 8 -1.79 5.09 -2.18
N LEU A 9 -0.53 5.05 -1.77
CA LEU A 9 0.16 3.89 -1.24
C LEU A 9 0.08 3.92 0.28
N GLN A 10 -0.43 2.85 0.87
CA GLN A 10 -0.53 2.70 2.32
C GLN A 10 0.39 1.58 2.77
N GLY A 11 1.23 1.89 3.77
CA GLY A 11 2.14 0.94 4.40
C GLY A 11 1.39 -0.15 5.16
N PRO A 12 2.10 -1.17 5.64
CA PRO A 12 1.50 -2.47 5.85
C PRO A 12 0.47 -2.49 6.98
N LEU A 13 -0.81 -2.69 6.63
CA LEU A 13 -1.85 -3.06 7.58
C LEU A 13 -1.88 -4.59 7.65
N CYS A 14 -1.53 -5.14 8.82
CA CYS A 14 -1.51 -6.59 9.08
C CYS A 14 -0.57 -7.34 8.13
N GLY A 15 0.56 -6.71 7.76
CA GLY A 15 1.53 -7.28 6.83
C GLY A 15 1.16 -7.15 5.35
N ARG A 16 0.08 -6.43 5.00
CA ARG A 16 -0.34 -6.21 3.62
C ARG A 16 -0.20 -4.76 3.20
N TRP A 17 0.30 -4.52 1.99
CA TRP A 17 0.42 -3.21 1.37
C TRP A 17 -0.82 -2.88 0.56
N TYR A 18 -1.15 -1.60 0.38
CA TYR A 18 -2.35 -1.23 -0.36
C TYR A 18 -2.07 -0.10 -1.34
N ALA A 19 -2.64 -0.20 -2.54
CA ALA A 19 -2.67 0.88 -3.52
C ALA A 19 -4.13 1.23 -3.84
N THR A 20 -4.45 2.52 -3.73
CA THR A 20 -5.76 3.08 -4.11
C THR A 20 -5.56 4.02 -5.30
N PRO A 21 -6.12 3.72 -6.49
CA PRO A 21 -6.07 4.63 -7.61
C PRO A 21 -6.97 5.83 -7.35
N VAL A 22 -6.51 7.00 -7.76
CA VAL A 22 -7.29 8.23 -7.83
C VAL A 22 -7.34 8.68 -9.28
N PHE A 23 -8.54 8.98 -9.73
CA PHE A 23 -8.83 9.35 -11.10
C PHE A 23 -8.74 10.87 -11.31
N ASP A 24 -8.71 11.28 -12.57
CA ASP A 24 -8.68 12.69 -13.01
C ASP A 24 -9.87 13.52 -12.51
N ASP A 25 -11.05 12.90 -12.38
CA ASP A 25 -12.25 13.50 -11.77
C ASP A 25 -12.18 13.61 -10.23
N GLY A 26 -11.07 13.17 -9.62
CA GLY A 26 -10.84 13.16 -8.18
C GLY A 26 -11.51 11.99 -7.44
N SER A 27 -12.27 11.14 -8.14
CA SER A 27 -12.86 9.95 -7.55
C SER A 27 -11.78 8.92 -7.16
N LYS A 28 -12.08 8.12 -6.15
CA LYS A 28 -11.19 7.05 -5.66
C LYS A 28 -11.72 5.71 -6.13
N GLY A 29 -10.85 4.89 -6.71
CA GLY A 29 -11.19 3.52 -7.05
C GLY A 29 -11.10 2.56 -5.87
N GLY A 30 -11.26 1.27 -6.18
CA GLY A 30 -11.13 0.20 -5.19
C GLY A 30 -9.70 0.09 -4.64
N VAL A 31 -9.60 -0.18 -3.35
CA VAL A 31 -8.31 -0.45 -2.69
C VAL A 31 -7.85 -1.86 -3.08
N THR A 32 -6.65 -1.97 -3.66
CA THR A 32 -6.04 -3.28 -3.96
C THR A 32 -4.98 -3.61 -2.92
N GLY A 33 -5.07 -4.80 -2.32
CA GLY A 33 -4.15 -5.27 -1.28
C GLY A 33 -3.10 -6.26 -1.80
N PHE A 34 -1.85 -6.04 -1.45
CA PHE A 34 -0.66 -6.78 -1.86
C PHE A 34 0.04 -7.40 -0.65
N ASP A 35 0.71 -8.53 -0.86
CA ASP A 35 1.51 -9.23 0.14
C ASP A 35 2.83 -8.51 0.48
N SER A 36 3.33 -7.69 -0.43
CA SER A 36 4.64 -7.04 -0.31
C SER A 36 4.69 -5.70 -1.01
N PHE A 37 5.65 -4.86 -0.62
CA PHE A 37 5.91 -3.58 -1.26
C PHE A 37 6.26 -3.75 -2.74
N ALA A 38 7.09 -4.75 -3.08
CA ALA A 38 7.49 -5.03 -4.45
C ALA A 38 6.30 -5.39 -5.35
N SER A 39 5.35 -6.22 -4.86
CA SER A 39 4.13 -6.55 -5.60
C SER A 39 3.25 -5.32 -5.87
N MET A 40 3.13 -4.43 -4.87
CA MET A 40 2.41 -3.18 -5.01
C MET A 40 3.10 -2.23 -6.00
N GLU A 41 4.41 -2.06 -5.90
CA GLU A 41 5.22 -1.22 -6.79
C GLU A 41 5.10 -1.71 -8.24
N ALA A 42 5.27 -3.02 -8.48
CA ALA A 42 5.12 -3.64 -9.80
C ALA A 42 3.71 -3.47 -10.38
N HIS A 43 2.67 -3.44 -9.54
CA HIS A 43 1.32 -3.12 -9.98
C HIS A 43 1.20 -1.66 -10.44
N THR A 44 1.70 -0.72 -9.63
CA THR A 44 1.63 0.72 -9.94
C THR A 44 2.50 1.13 -11.12
N ALA A 45 3.62 0.44 -11.35
CA ALA A 45 4.50 0.66 -12.49
C ALA A 45 3.84 0.42 -13.85
N ARG A 46 2.70 -0.30 -13.89
CA ARG A 46 1.88 -0.47 -15.11
C ARG A 46 1.19 0.82 -15.53
N PHE A 47 1.20 1.86 -14.68
CA PHE A 47 0.57 3.16 -14.88
C PHE A 47 1.62 4.27 -14.74
N PRO A 48 2.56 4.40 -15.69
CA PRO A 48 3.73 5.29 -15.55
C PRO A 48 3.39 6.78 -15.47
N ALA A 49 2.18 7.18 -15.88
CA ALA A 49 1.70 8.56 -15.76
C ALA A 49 1.10 8.89 -14.37
N ALA A 50 0.88 7.89 -13.51
CA ALA A 50 0.27 8.09 -12.21
C ALA A 50 1.33 8.44 -11.16
N ALA A 51 1.13 9.55 -10.43
CA ALA A 51 2.00 9.90 -9.32
C ALA A 51 1.83 8.92 -8.14
N LEU A 52 2.92 8.65 -7.40
CA LEU A 52 2.87 7.80 -6.20
C LEU A 52 2.86 8.68 -4.95
N VAL A 53 1.82 8.53 -4.12
CA VAL A 53 1.67 9.25 -2.85
C VAL A 53 1.74 8.26 -1.70
N TYR A 54 2.84 8.26 -0.97
CA TYR A 54 3.00 7.42 0.21
C TYR A 54 2.34 8.07 1.44
N MET A 55 1.25 7.48 1.95
CA MET A 55 0.53 7.96 3.13
C MET A 55 1.12 7.48 4.46
N GLY A 56 2.24 6.75 4.43
CA GLY A 56 2.86 6.20 5.62
C GLY A 56 2.26 4.85 6.07
N PRO A 57 2.79 4.28 7.16
CA PRO A 57 2.26 3.04 7.74
C PRO A 57 0.82 3.26 8.21
N HIS A 58 -0.09 2.34 7.86
CA HIS A 58 -1.38 2.31 8.51
C HIS A 58 -1.19 2.03 10.00
N ALA A 59 -1.82 2.85 10.85
CA ALA A 59 -1.75 2.70 12.30
C ALA A 59 -2.02 1.24 12.68
N ALA A 60 -1.21 0.70 13.60
CA ALA A 60 -1.13 -0.69 14.02
C ALA A 60 -2.42 -1.21 14.72
N SER A 61 -3.58 -1.03 14.12
CA SER A 61 -4.87 -1.53 14.60
C SER A 61 -5.06 -3.02 14.34
N CYS A 62 -4.09 -3.67 13.70
CA CYS A 62 -3.94 -5.13 13.67
C CYS A 62 -3.55 -5.65 15.05
N ARG A 63 -4.45 -5.53 16.02
CA ARG A 63 -4.55 -6.51 17.10
C ARG A 63 -4.75 -7.87 16.41
N VAL A 64 -4.01 -8.90 16.85
CA VAL A 64 -3.96 -10.29 16.34
C VAL A 64 -2.85 -10.46 15.28
N SER A 65 -1.70 -11.11 15.48
CA SER A 65 -1.22 -12.05 16.50
C SER A 65 0.30 -11.86 16.69
N ARG A 66 0.73 -11.35 17.84
CA ARG A 66 2.13 -11.52 18.29
C ARG A 66 2.34 -12.98 18.67
N TYR A 67 2.66 -13.81 17.69
CA TYR A 67 3.43 -15.03 17.92
C TYR A 67 4.70 -14.91 17.09
N GLY A 68 5.83 -14.61 17.76
CA GLY A 68 7.12 -15.06 17.26
C GLY A 68 8.07 -14.08 16.56
N ALA A 69 7.86 -12.76 16.57
CA ALA A 69 8.94 -11.84 16.19
C ALA A 69 9.90 -11.62 17.38
N ARG A 70 10.63 -12.68 17.77
CA ARG A 70 11.89 -12.51 18.50
C ARG A 70 12.87 -11.84 17.53
N ALA A 71 12.94 -10.51 17.59
CA ALA A 71 14.09 -9.80 17.07
C ALA A 71 15.27 -10.20 17.96
N ASN A 72 16.19 -10.99 17.44
CA ASN A 72 17.52 -11.13 18.02
C ASN A 72 18.16 -9.73 17.98
N LEU A 73 18.12 -9.03 19.11
CA LEU A 73 19.01 -7.91 19.34
C LEU A 73 20.40 -8.51 19.66
N PRO A 74 21.48 -8.02 19.05
CA PRO A 74 22.83 -8.45 19.40
C PRO A 74 23.10 -8.16 20.88
N ALA A 75 23.85 -9.07 21.51
CA ALA A 75 24.18 -9.09 22.94
C ALA A 75 24.88 -7.83 23.44
#